data_AF-A0A2E8JTX2-F1
#
_entry.id   AF-A0A2E8JTX2-F1
#
_cell.length_a   1.000
_cell.length_b   1.000
_cell.length_c   1.000
_cell.angle_alpha   90.00
_cell.angle_beta   90.00
_cell.angle_gamma   90.00
#
_symmetry.space_group_name_H-M   'P 1'
#
loop_
_entity.id
_entity.type
_entity.pdbx_description
1 polymer ?
#
loop_
_entity_poly.entity_id
_entity_poly.type
_entity_poly.pdbx_seq_one_letter_code
_entity_poly.pdbx_strand_id
1 'polypeptide(L)'
;MPTSAGLDDRTYRDEIQSLSREALECLQLEKLNTLLAQILPANRFYHEKLGDLTALESIEQLKQLPFTNKRELLSEGLFANNLTWPVDQYVRFHRTSGTTGKPMAVLDTADDWVWWMNVWQYVLDA
;
A
#
# COMPACT_ATOMS: atom_id res chain seq x y z
N MET A 1 11.40 4.85 -9.17
CA MET A 1 10.92 3.45 -9.32
C MET A 1 12.09 2.57 -9.72
N PRO A 2 12.46 1.51 -8.96
CA PRO A 2 13.56 0.65 -9.36
C PRO A 2 13.19 -0.06 -10.66
N THR A 3 13.97 0.24 -11.69
CA THR A 3 14.11 -0.52 -12.92
C THR A 3 14.41 -1.97 -12.56
N SER A 4 13.61 -2.91 -13.08
CA SER A 4 13.84 -4.33 -13.44
C SER A 4 15.11 -5.11 -13.04
N ALA A 5 15.86 -4.69 -12.02
CA ALA A 5 17.01 -5.39 -11.48
C ALA A 5 16.51 -6.16 -10.27
N GLY A 6 16.34 -7.47 -10.46
CA GLY A 6 16.41 -8.51 -9.43
C GLY A 6 15.55 -8.35 -8.19
N LEU A 7 14.65 -9.31 -7.98
CA LEU A 7 14.45 -9.83 -6.63
C LEU A 7 15.84 -10.04 -6.00
N ASP A 8 16.12 -9.34 -4.90
CA ASP A 8 17.38 -9.39 -4.13
C ASP A 8 18.51 -8.40 -4.49
N ASP A 9 18.28 -7.10 -4.23
CA ASP A 9 19.39 -6.16 -4.04
C ASP A 9 19.53 -5.81 -2.55
N ARG A 10 20.41 -6.54 -1.84
CA ARG A 10 20.75 -6.25 -0.44
C ARG A 10 21.44 -4.90 -0.29
N THR A 11 22.27 -4.50 -1.25
CA THR A 11 22.95 -3.19 -1.23
C THR A 11 21.92 -2.06 -1.21
N TYR A 12 20.88 -2.15 -2.04
CA TYR A 12 19.77 -1.20 -1.99
C TYR A 12 19.09 -1.17 -0.61
N ARG A 13 18.86 -2.33 0.04
CA ARG A 13 18.24 -2.37 1.38
C ARG A 13 19.15 -1.75 2.45
N ASP A 14 20.44 -2.01 2.39
CA ASP A 14 21.45 -1.42 3.29
C ASP A 14 21.52 0.12 3.10
N GLU A 15 21.48 0.59 1.84
CA GLU A 15 21.39 2.02 1.52
C GLU A 15 20.16 2.66 2.15
N ILE A 16 18.98 2.06 1.96
CA ILE A 16 17.71 2.53 2.55
C ILE A 16 17.78 2.58 4.08
N GLN A 17 18.36 1.56 4.73
CA GLN A 17 18.52 1.51 6.18
C GLN A 17 19.49 2.57 6.72
N SER A 18 20.44 3.02 5.89
CA SER A 18 21.44 4.03 6.25
C SER A 18 21.02 5.48 5.97
N LEU A 19 19.85 5.70 5.38
CA LEU A 19 19.36 7.04 5.03
C LEU A 19 19.25 7.95 6.27
N SER A 20 19.55 9.25 6.07
CA SER A 20 19.20 10.27 7.07
C SER A 20 17.68 10.36 7.23
N ARG A 21 17.23 10.97 8.33
CA ARG A 21 15.80 11.21 8.59
C ARG A 21 15.13 11.94 7.42
N GLU A 22 15.79 12.98 6.93
CA GLU A 22 15.31 13.85 5.85
C GLU A 22 15.25 13.10 4.52
N ALA A 23 16.30 12.32 4.21
CA ALA A 23 16.33 11.51 2.99
C ALA A 23 15.24 10.42 3.01
N LEU A 24 15.00 9.80 4.16
CA LEU A 24 13.93 8.82 4.34
C LEU A 24 12.55 9.46 4.16
N GLU A 25 12.32 10.66 4.70
CA GLU A 25 11.06 11.40 4.53
C GLU A 25 10.80 11.76 3.07
N CYS A 26 11.82 12.22 2.34
CA CYS A 26 11.72 12.46 0.89
C CYS A 26 11.31 11.19 0.13
N LEU A 27 11.95 10.05 0.43
CA LEU A 27 11.63 8.78 -0.20
C LEU A 27 10.20 8.31 0.13
N GLN A 28 9.77 8.46 1.39
CA GLN A 28 8.43 8.12 1.82
C GLN A 28 7.38 8.96 1.10
N LEU A 29 7.62 10.26 0.97
CA LEU A 29 6.75 11.19 0.24
C LEU A 29 6.66 10.84 -1.25
N GLU A 30 7.78 10.55 -1.91
CA GLU A 30 7.81 10.12 -3.31
C GLU A 30 6.96 8.85 -3.53
N LYS A 31 7.18 7.84 -2.68
CA LYS A 31 6.44 6.57 -2.75
C LYS A 31 4.95 6.77 -2.51
N LEU A 32 4.59 7.57 -1.51
CA LEU A 32 3.20 7.86 -1.19
C LEU A 32 2.49 8.60 -2.35
N ASN A 33 3.12 9.64 -2.90
CA ASN A 33 2.55 10.39 -4.01
C ASN A 33 2.41 9.53 -5.27
N THR A 34 3.37 8.63 -5.51
CA THR A 34 3.24 7.70 -6.64
C THR A 34 2.09 6.72 -6.44
N LEU A 35 1.90 6.21 -5.21
CA LEU A 35 0.75 5.38 -4.88
C LEU A 35 -0.57 6.15 -5.06
N LEU A 36 -0.68 7.36 -4.53
CA LEU A 36 -1.88 8.20 -4.65
C LEU A 36 -2.24 8.46 -6.12
N ALA A 37 -1.26 8.86 -6.94
CA ALA A 37 -1.46 9.09 -8.36
C ALA A 37 -1.94 7.83 -9.11
N GLN A 38 -1.50 6.64 -8.69
CA GLN A 38 -1.92 5.38 -9.28
C GLN A 38 -3.34 4.98 -8.84
N ILE A 39 -3.66 5.11 -7.55
CA ILE A 39 -4.91 4.56 -7.01
C ILE A 39 -6.09 5.52 -7.14
N LEU A 40 -5.91 6.84 -7.01
CA LEU A 40 -7.05 7.76 -6.94
C LEU A 40 -7.93 7.79 -8.20
N PRO A 41 -7.38 7.66 -9.43
CA PRO A 41 -8.21 7.57 -10.63
C PRO A 41 -9.04 6.27 -10.74
N ALA A 42 -8.63 5.20 -10.06
CA ALA A 42 -9.21 3.86 -10.22
C ALA A 42 -9.96 3.35 -8.98
N ASN A 43 -9.54 3.77 -7.79
CA ASN A 43 -10.08 3.30 -6.51
C ASN A 43 -11.22 4.22 -6.06
N ARG A 44 -12.45 3.79 -6.34
CA ARG A 44 -13.67 4.53 -5.96
C ARG A 44 -13.71 4.87 -4.46
N PHE A 45 -13.35 3.94 -3.58
CA PHE A 45 -13.40 4.13 -2.13
C PHE A 45 -12.47 5.27 -1.67
N TYR A 46 -11.22 5.26 -2.14
CA TYR A 46 -10.28 6.32 -1.78
C TYR A 46 -10.55 7.63 -2.51
N HIS A 47 -11.08 7.59 -3.74
CA HIS A 47 -11.53 8.80 -4.43
C HIS A 47 -12.65 9.51 -3.66
N GLU A 48 -13.69 8.78 -3.24
CA GLU A 48 -14.79 9.35 -2.44
C GLU A 48 -14.29 9.90 -1.09
N LYS A 49 -13.27 9.28 -0.50
CA LYS A 49 -12.74 9.64 0.82
C LYS A 49 -11.76 10.81 0.79
N LEU A 50 -10.89 10.87 -0.22
CA LEU A 50 -9.79 11.83 -0.31
C LEU A 50 -10.10 12.98 -1.28
N GLY A 51 -11.18 12.87 -2.06
CA GLY A 51 -11.60 13.90 -3.01
C GLY A 51 -10.56 14.15 -4.09
N ASP A 52 -10.37 15.42 -4.44
CA ASP A 52 -9.44 15.86 -5.50
C ASP A 52 -7.97 15.93 -5.04
N LEU A 53 -7.59 15.20 -3.98
CA LEU A 53 -6.20 15.09 -3.59
C LEU A 53 -5.40 14.52 -4.77
N THR A 54 -4.26 15.14 -5.09
CA THR A 54 -3.39 14.67 -6.19
C THR A 54 -2.02 14.26 -5.67
N ALA A 55 -1.47 15.04 -4.75
CA ALA A 55 -0.20 14.77 -4.08
C ALA A 55 -0.15 15.49 -2.72
N LEU A 56 0.78 15.06 -1.87
CA LEU A 56 1.22 15.76 -0.68
C LEU A 56 2.54 16.48 -0.96
N GLU A 57 2.73 17.63 -0.34
CA GLU A 57 3.97 18.42 -0.39
C GLU A 57 4.95 18.02 0.72
N SER A 58 4.45 17.43 1.81
CA SER A 58 5.29 16.97 2.92
C SER A 58 4.65 15.79 3.67
N ILE A 59 5.46 15.03 4.41
CA ILE A 59 4.98 13.87 5.17
C ILE A 59 4.03 14.28 6.32
N GLU A 60 4.18 15.50 6.84
CA GLU A 60 3.35 16.06 7.91
C GLU A 60 1.88 16.17 7.50
N GLN A 61 1.60 16.38 6.21
CA GLN A 61 0.23 16.50 5.69
C GLN A 61 -0.55 15.19 5.84
N LEU A 62 0.09 14.04 6.04
CA LEU A 62 -0.60 12.79 6.41
C LEU A 62 -1.50 12.97 7.63
N LYS A 63 -1.15 13.84 8.58
CA LYS A 63 -1.94 14.12 9.79
C LYS A 63 -3.28 14.78 9.48
N GLN A 64 -3.43 15.38 8.30
CA GLN A 64 -4.66 16.03 7.85
C GLN A 64 -5.58 15.07 7.09
N LEU A 65 -5.06 13.91 6.65
CA LEU A 65 -5.85 12.93 5.94
C LEU A 65 -6.77 12.14 6.89
N PRO A 66 -7.97 11.78 6.45
CA PRO A 66 -8.88 10.99 7.28
C PRO A 66 -8.35 9.56 7.47
N PHE A 67 -8.45 9.05 8.70
CA PHE A 67 -8.14 7.65 8.98
C PHE A 67 -9.08 6.70 8.23
N THR A 68 -8.55 5.56 7.78
CA THR A 68 -9.34 4.45 7.26
C THR A 68 -9.70 3.48 8.38
N ASN A 69 -10.98 3.33 8.67
CA ASN A 69 -11.47 2.45 9.71
C ASN A 69 -11.96 1.11 9.13
N LYS A 70 -11.83 0.03 9.90
CA LYS A 70 -12.29 -1.32 9.51
C LYS A 70 -13.74 -1.34 9.04
N ARG A 71 -14.63 -0.58 9.69
CA ARG A 71 -16.05 -0.52 9.33
C ARG A 71 -16.29 -0.02 7.91
N GLU A 72 -15.44 0.87 7.42
CA GLU A 72 -15.54 1.44 6.07
C GLU A 72 -15.07 0.43 5.00
N LEU A 73 -14.11 -0.44 5.37
CA LEU A 73 -13.59 -1.48 4.49
C LEU A 73 -14.53 -2.69 4.37
N LEU A 74 -15.35 -2.94 5.38
CA LEU A 74 -16.33 -4.03 5.34
C LEU A 74 -17.41 -3.73 4.28
N SER A 75 -17.54 -4.66 3.33
CA SER A 75 -18.58 -4.62 2.31
C SER A 75 -19.78 -5.49 2.70
N GLU A 76 -20.95 -5.15 2.16
CA GLU A 76 -22.07 -6.08 2.05
C GLU A 76 -21.84 -7.14 0.95
N GLY A 77 -20.92 -6.87 0.03
CA GLY A 77 -20.46 -7.79 -1.01
C GLY A 77 -19.41 -8.81 -0.54
N LEU A 78 -18.79 -9.49 -1.51
CA LEU A 78 -17.84 -10.58 -1.27
C LEU A 78 -16.44 -10.09 -0.87
N PHE A 79 -16.02 -8.91 -1.33
CA PHE A 79 -14.68 -8.35 -1.13
C PHE A 79 -14.72 -7.04 -0.35
N ALA A 80 -13.59 -6.59 0.20
CA ALA A 80 -13.50 -5.30 0.88
C ALA A 80 -13.85 -4.13 -0.07
N ASN A 81 -14.30 -3.00 0.47
CA ASN A 81 -14.71 -1.85 -0.36
C ASN A 81 -13.53 -1.15 -1.08
N ASN A 82 -12.29 -1.39 -0.65
CA ASN A 82 -11.12 -0.67 -1.12
C ASN A 82 -10.36 -1.34 -2.28
N LEU A 83 -10.99 -2.27 -3.02
CA LEU A 83 -10.38 -2.85 -4.23
C LEU A 83 -10.16 -1.74 -5.27
N THR A 84 -8.93 -1.65 -5.80
CA THR A 84 -8.54 -0.69 -6.84
C THR A 84 -8.78 -1.25 -8.25
N TRP A 85 -8.57 -2.55 -8.43
CA TRP A 85 -8.53 -3.17 -9.75
C TRP A 85 -9.74 -4.08 -9.99
N PRO A 86 -10.01 -4.47 -11.25
CA PRO A 86 -10.91 -5.57 -11.56
C PRO A 86 -10.49 -6.89 -10.86
N VAL A 87 -11.48 -7.71 -10.49
CA VAL A 87 -11.27 -8.91 -9.65
C VAL A 87 -10.32 -9.93 -10.29
N ASP A 88 -10.25 -10.00 -11.61
CA ASP A 88 -9.38 -10.91 -12.37
C ASP A 88 -7.89 -10.57 -12.31
N GLN A 89 -7.52 -9.38 -11.83
CA GLN A 89 -6.12 -9.01 -11.58
C GLN A 89 -5.58 -9.55 -10.24
N TYR A 90 -6.46 -10.03 -9.37
CA TYR A 90 -6.07 -10.56 -8.08
C TYR A 90 -5.80 -12.07 -8.17
N VAL A 91 -4.67 -12.49 -7.63
CA VAL A 91 -4.17 -13.88 -7.73
C VAL A 91 -4.27 -14.63 -6.40
N ARG A 92 -4.50 -13.93 -5.28
CA ARG A 92 -4.66 -14.55 -3.95
C ARG A 92 -5.83 -13.95 -3.18
N PHE A 93 -6.47 -14.81 -2.40
CA PHE A 93 -7.53 -14.47 -1.47
C PHE A 93 -7.08 -14.75 -0.04
N HIS A 94 -7.25 -13.76 0.82
CA HIS A 94 -7.03 -13.84 2.26
C HIS A 94 -8.29 -13.38 3.00
N ARG A 95 -8.39 -13.78 4.27
CA ARG A 95 -9.48 -13.36 5.15
C ARG A 95 -8.95 -13.11 6.54
N THR A 96 -9.39 -12.01 7.16
CA THR A 96 -9.09 -11.78 8.58
C THR A 96 -9.80 -12.82 9.46
N SER A 97 -9.24 -13.13 10.63
CA SER A 97 -9.77 -14.18 11.53
C SER A 97 -11.16 -13.89 12.07
N GLY A 98 -11.60 -12.62 12.08
CA GLY A 98 -12.95 -12.23 12.50
C GLY A 98 -13.18 -12.24 14.02
N THR A 99 -12.13 -12.19 14.83
CA THR A 99 -12.23 -12.23 16.31
C THR A 99 -13.11 -11.12 16.90
N THR A 100 -13.24 -9.98 16.22
CA THR A 100 -14.01 -8.81 16.65
C THR A 100 -15.20 -8.46 15.73
N GLY A 101 -15.68 -9.42 14.91
CA GLY A 101 -16.85 -9.22 14.04
C GLY A 101 -16.69 -9.84 12.65
N LYS A 102 -17.41 -9.29 11.66
CA LYS A 102 -17.40 -9.82 10.29
C LYS A 102 -15.95 -9.92 9.77
N PRO A 103 -15.51 -11.12 9.38
CA PRO A 103 -14.26 -11.30 8.67
C PRO A 103 -14.25 -10.48 7.38
N MET A 104 -13.10 -9.87 7.10
CA MET A 104 -12.89 -9.06 5.90
C MET A 104 -12.07 -9.86 4.90
N ALA A 105 -12.56 -9.97 3.66
CA ALA A 105 -11.82 -10.51 2.54
C ALA A 105 -10.79 -9.49 2.05
N VAL A 106 -9.56 -9.94 1.80
CA VAL A 106 -8.44 -9.17 1.28
C VAL A 106 -7.92 -9.90 0.06
N LEU A 107 -7.70 -9.18 -1.03
CA LEU A 107 -7.19 -9.74 -2.28
C LEU A 107 -5.84 -9.11 -2.62
N ASP A 108 -4.92 -9.93 -3.09
CA ASP A 108 -3.59 -9.50 -3.49
C ASP A 108 -3.34 -9.79 -4.98
N THR A 109 -2.77 -8.82 -5.67
CA THR A 109 -2.26 -8.93 -7.04
C THR A 109 -0.92 -9.68 -7.07
N ALA A 110 -0.41 -10.01 -8.26
CA ALA A 110 0.91 -10.62 -8.37
C ALA A 110 2.03 -9.70 -7.87
N ASP A 111 1.89 -8.39 -8.11
CA ASP A 111 2.86 -7.37 -7.69
C ASP A 111 2.88 -7.20 -6.16
N ASP A 112 1.73 -7.35 -5.50
CA ASP A 112 1.66 -7.35 -4.03
C ASP A 112 2.50 -8.50 -3.43
N TRP A 113 2.55 -9.65 -4.12
CA TRP A 113 3.37 -10.79 -3.69
C TRP A 113 4.86 -10.57 -3.93
N VAL A 114 5.23 -9.91 -5.04
CA VAL A 114 6.60 -9.45 -5.25
C VAL A 114 7.01 -8.49 -4.14
N TRP A 115 6.14 -7.54 -3.78
CA TRP A 115 6.37 -6.64 -2.67
C TRP A 115 6.53 -7.37 -1.34
N TRP A 116 5.65 -8.33 -1.02
CA TRP A 116 5.76 -9.17 0.18
C TRP A 116 7.12 -9.88 0.26
N MET A 117 7.55 -10.51 -0.82
CA MET A 117 8.85 -11.19 -0.87
C MET A 117 10.01 -10.22 -0.62
N ASN A 118 9.94 -9.00 -1.18
CA ASN A 118 10.93 -7.96 -0.95
C ASN A 118 10.96 -7.47 0.50
N VAL A 119 9.80 -7.32 1.15
CA VAL A 119 9.72 -6.93 2.57
C VAL A 119 10.32 -8.02 3.46
N TRP A 120 10.05 -9.29 3.18
CA TRP A 120 10.63 -10.41 3.93
C TRP A 120 12.15 -10.46 3.86
N GLN A 121 12.78 -9.94 2.80
CA GLN A 121 14.24 -9.87 2.73
C GLN A 121 14.84 -9.04 3.87
N TYR A 122 14.19 -7.94 4.28
CA TYR A 122 14.67 -7.15 5.44
C TYR A 122 14.70 -7.94 6.75
N VAL A 123 13.81 -8.93 6.90
CA VAL A 123 13.79 -9.81 8.08
C VAL A 123 14.87 -10.89 7.96
N LEU A 124 15.12 -11.39 6.75
CA LEU A 124 16.11 -12.44 6.49
C LEU A 124 17.55 -11.92 6.50
N ASP A 125 17.76 -10.62 6.29
CA ASP A 125 19.07 -9.96 6.37
C ASP A 125 19.53 -9.66 7.80
N ALA A 126 18.61 -9.69 8.78
CA ALA A 126 18.85 -9.36 10.20
C ALA A 126 19.47 -10.52 10.99
#